data_AF-A0A2S5Z6C9-F1
#
_entry.id   AF-A0A2S5Z6C9-F1
#
_cell.length_a   1.000
_cell.length_b   1.000
_cell.length_c   1.000
_cell.angle_alpha   90.00
_cell.angle_beta   90.00
_cell.angle_gamma   90.00
#
_symmetry.space_group_name_H-M   'P 1'
#
loop_
_entity.id
_entity.type
_entity.pdbx_description
1 polymer ?
#
loop_
_entity_poly.entity_id
_entity_poly.type
_entity_poly.pdbx_seq_one_letter_code
_entity_poly.pdbx_strand_id
1 'polypeptide(L)'
;MSHTLATIVLAASGAVMVIAGLLFFRHPRWLLTWLKGMAVFAVILAGLYVLAVAVNLTSYRPLVGMQTVATISTQRQAEQIWQVTLQSQGQIAAVRTLQGDQWQIDARIIRFSGPFRWLDIAPGYRLEQLSGRYTSLEQERSAPRTVIGLAGGIWPDLWQWDQQFNLPFLEAVDGSMTFMPMRDGAVFEVKLSSSGLVAVPVNDQARAAVQFWNQ
;
A
#
# COMPACT_ATOMS: atom_id res chain seq x y z
N MET A 1 -25.73 22.03 43.89
CA MET A 1 -24.32 22.19 44.29
C MET A 1 -23.32 22.03 43.13
N SER A 2 -23.76 21.71 41.89
CA SER A 2 -22.89 21.52 40.71
C SER A 2 -22.53 22.82 39.97
N HIS A 3 -23.46 23.77 39.87
CA HIS A 3 -23.25 25.00 39.09
C HIS A 3 -22.23 25.96 39.70
N THR A 4 -22.17 26.07 41.03
CA THR A 4 -21.22 26.94 41.74
C THR A 4 -19.77 26.48 41.57
N LEU A 5 -19.53 25.16 41.56
CA LEU A 5 -18.21 24.58 41.29
C LEU A 5 -17.78 24.83 39.85
N ALA A 6 -18.67 24.65 38.87
CA ALA A 6 -18.38 24.92 37.47
C ALA A 6 -18.00 26.39 37.23
N THR A 7 -18.72 27.33 37.86
CA THR A 7 -18.41 28.77 37.76
C THR A 7 -17.08 29.13 38.40
N ILE A 8 -16.72 28.50 39.52
CA ILE A 8 -15.43 28.74 40.18
C ILE A 8 -14.28 28.20 39.33
N VAL A 9 -14.43 27.02 38.71
CA VAL A 9 -13.41 26.44 37.83
C VAL A 9 -13.21 27.29 36.58
N LEU A 10 -14.30 27.76 35.95
CA LEU A 10 -14.25 28.67 34.79
C LEU A 10 -13.64 30.04 35.15
N ALA A 11 -13.99 30.59 36.31
CA ALA A 11 -13.42 31.85 36.77
C ALA A 11 -11.93 31.72 37.11
N ALA A 12 -11.53 30.61 37.76
CA ALA A 12 -10.14 30.34 38.10
C ALA A 12 -9.29 30.09 36.85
N SER A 13 -9.79 29.30 35.88
CA SER A 13 -9.08 29.08 34.61
C SER A 13 -8.96 30.37 33.80
N GLY A 14 -10.01 31.19 33.76
CA GLY A 14 -9.99 32.52 33.16
C GLY A 14 -8.96 33.45 33.81
N ALA A 15 -8.92 33.49 35.14
CA ALA A 15 -7.94 34.30 35.88
C ALA A 15 -6.50 33.84 35.61
N VAL A 16 -6.25 32.52 35.57
CA VAL A 16 -4.95 31.95 35.23
C VAL A 16 -4.55 32.32 33.80
N MET A 17 -5.46 32.25 32.82
CA MET A 17 -5.18 32.66 31.44
C MET A 17 -4.85 34.15 31.33
N VAL A 18 -5.55 35.02 32.06
CA VAL A 18 -5.28 36.47 32.07
C VAL A 18 -3.94 36.79 32.71
N ILE A 19 -3.63 36.17 33.87
CA ILE A 19 -2.34 36.37 34.55
C ILE A 19 -1.19 35.84 33.69
N ALA A 20 -1.35 34.66 33.07
CA ALA A 20 -0.37 34.11 32.15
C ALA A 20 -0.16 35.03 30.94
N GLY A 21 -1.24 35.58 30.34
CA GLY A 21 -1.16 36.53 29.24
C GLY A 21 -0.46 37.85 29.59
N LEU A 22 -0.69 38.37 30.79
CA LEU A 22 -0.04 39.59 31.29
C LEU A 22 1.45 39.37 31.59
N LEU A 23 1.80 38.22 32.19
CA LEU A 23 3.20 37.84 32.41
C LEU A 23 3.94 37.59 31.09
N PHE A 24 3.25 37.03 30.09
CA PHE A 24 3.77 36.80 28.75
C PHE A 24 4.14 38.10 28.03
N PHE A 25 3.37 39.18 28.22
CA PHE A 25 3.64 40.49 27.62
C PHE A 25 4.90 41.18 28.18
N ARG A 26 5.34 40.82 29.40
CA ARG A 26 6.58 41.36 30.00
C ARG A 26 7.87 40.78 29.42
N HIS A 27 7.83 39.63 28.76
CA HIS A 27 9.03 38.94 28.27
C HIS A 27 8.92 38.53 26.78
N PRO A 28 8.97 39.48 25.83
CA PRO A 28 8.87 39.20 24.38
C PRO A 28 9.98 38.28 23.85
N ARG A 29 11.10 38.18 24.56
CA ARG A 29 12.20 37.26 24.23
C ARG A 29 11.83 35.78 24.43
N TRP A 30 10.90 35.46 25.33
CA TRP A 30 10.47 34.08 25.55
C TRP A 30 9.65 33.56 24.38
N LEU A 31 8.73 34.36 23.83
CA LEU A 31 7.96 34.02 22.62
C LEU A 31 8.90 33.79 21.43
N LEU A 32 9.90 34.65 21.23
CA LEU A 32 10.87 34.49 20.15
C LEU A 32 11.73 33.22 20.33
N THR A 33 12.15 32.89 21.55
CA THR A 33 12.89 31.65 21.84
C THR A 33 12.01 30.42 21.65
N TRP A 34 10.74 30.48 22.06
CA TRP A 34 9.77 29.41 21.84
C TRP A 34 9.49 29.22 20.34
N LEU A 35 9.31 30.30 19.57
CA LEU A 35 9.10 30.25 18.13
C LEU A 35 10.33 29.69 17.40
N LYS A 36 11.55 30.05 17.83
CA LYS A 36 12.79 29.44 17.35
C LYS A 36 12.83 27.94 17.66
N GLY A 37 12.46 27.55 18.88
CA GLY A 37 12.35 26.14 19.27
C GLY A 37 11.34 25.37 18.42
N MET A 38 10.16 25.94 18.17
CA MET A 38 9.14 25.38 17.31
C MET A 38 9.60 25.30 15.85
N ALA A 39 10.34 26.29 15.35
CA ALA A 39 10.90 26.25 14.01
C ALA A 39 11.94 25.13 13.85
N VAL A 40 12.85 24.97 14.82
CA VAL A 40 13.83 23.86 14.82
C VAL A 40 13.10 22.52 14.91
N PHE A 41 12.10 22.40 15.79
CA PHE A 41 11.30 21.18 15.92
C PHE A 41 10.55 20.85 14.62
N ALA A 42 9.98 21.85 13.95
CA ALA A 42 9.32 21.68 12.65
C ALA A 42 10.30 21.20 11.57
N VAL A 43 11.53 21.72 11.54
CA VAL A 43 12.58 21.27 10.61
C VAL A 43 12.98 19.82 10.91
N ILE A 44 13.11 19.45 12.18
CA ILE A 44 13.42 18.06 12.58
C ILE A 44 12.30 17.12 12.14
N LEU A 45 11.03 17.49 12.37
CA LEU A 45 9.88 16.71 11.91
C LEU A 45 9.83 16.58 10.39
N ALA A 46 10.11 17.66 9.65
CA ALA A 46 10.19 17.63 8.20
C ALA A 46 11.32 16.70 7.72
N GLY A 47 12.48 16.73 8.38
CA GLY A 47 13.61 15.84 8.08
C GLY A 47 13.27 14.36 8.34
N LEU A 48 12.62 14.06 9.47
CA LEU A 48 12.13 12.72 9.79
C LEU A 48 11.10 12.23 8.75
N TYR A 49 10.22 13.12 8.31
CA TYR A 49 9.23 12.81 7.28
C TYR A 49 9.90 12.46 5.94
N VAL A 50 10.87 13.26 5.50
CA VAL A 50 11.63 12.98 4.26
C VAL A 50 12.38 11.66 4.37
N LEU A 51 12.98 11.37 5.53
CA LEU A 51 13.69 10.11 5.75
C LEU A 51 12.74 8.90 5.70
N ALA A 52 11.56 9.01 6.32
CA ALA A 52 10.51 7.99 6.25
C ALA A 52 10.09 7.72 4.79
N VAL A 53 9.91 8.78 4.00
CA VAL A 53 9.59 8.66 2.58
C VAL A 53 10.71 7.98 1.80
N ALA A 54 11.97 8.36 2.05
CA ALA A 54 13.12 7.76 1.41
C ALA A 54 13.24 6.26 1.71
N VAL A 55 13.05 5.83 2.98
CA VAL A 55 13.04 4.41 3.36
C VAL A 55 11.93 3.66 2.65
N ASN A 56 10.71 4.23 2.61
CA ASN A 56 9.58 3.59 1.96
C ASN A 56 9.85 3.40 0.46
N LEU A 57 10.38 4.43 -0.22
CA LEU A 57 10.75 4.40 -1.64
C LEU A 57 11.75 3.29 -2.00
N THR A 58 12.64 2.87 -1.09
CA THR A 58 13.59 1.77 -1.36
C THR A 58 12.91 0.44 -1.68
N SER A 59 11.66 0.27 -1.24
CA SER A 59 10.88 -0.95 -1.46
C SER A 59 9.96 -0.88 -2.67
N TYR A 60 9.91 0.27 -3.35
CA TYR A 60 9.15 0.47 -4.57
C TYR A 60 10.08 0.48 -5.78
N ARG A 61 9.63 -0.15 -6.86
CA ARG A 61 10.34 -0.08 -8.15
C ARG A 61 9.69 0.98 -9.03
N PRO A 62 10.47 1.69 -9.87
CA PRO A 62 9.92 2.66 -10.79
C PRO A 62 9.06 1.96 -11.84
N LEU A 63 7.88 2.53 -12.10
CA LEU A 63 6.94 2.07 -13.13
C LEU A 63 7.07 2.96 -14.37
N VAL A 64 7.71 2.42 -15.40
CA VAL A 64 7.88 3.08 -16.70
C VAL A 64 7.04 2.33 -17.74
N GLY A 65 5.91 2.91 -18.12
CA GLY A 65 5.01 2.31 -19.11
C GLY A 65 4.41 0.98 -18.69
N MET A 66 4.07 0.13 -19.68
CA MET A 66 3.56 -1.22 -19.45
C MET A 66 4.73 -2.21 -19.42
N GLN A 67 5.15 -2.61 -18.22
CA GLN A 67 6.28 -3.53 -18.03
C GLN A 67 5.82 -4.86 -17.42
N THR A 68 6.47 -5.94 -17.82
CA THR A 68 6.26 -7.27 -17.20
C THR A 68 6.89 -7.25 -15.81
N VAL A 69 6.06 -7.27 -14.77
CA VAL A 69 6.51 -7.19 -13.38
C VAL A 69 6.80 -8.56 -12.76
N ALA A 70 6.08 -9.59 -13.22
CA ALA A 70 6.30 -10.96 -12.80
C ALA A 70 5.85 -11.95 -13.86
N THR A 71 6.45 -13.15 -13.86
CA THR A 71 5.98 -14.31 -14.62
C THR A 71 5.47 -15.35 -13.64
N ILE A 72 4.30 -15.90 -13.91
CA ILE A 72 3.63 -16.89 -13.08
C ILE A 72 3.45 -18.15 -13.90
N SER A 73 3.99 -19.26 -13.41
CA SER A 73 3.75 -20.59 -13.98
C SER A 73 3.02 -21.45 -12.97
N THR A 74 1.93 -22.09 -13.41
CA THR A 74 1.11 -22.98 -12.59
C THR A 74 1.31 -24.43 -13.01
N GLN A 75 1.53 -25.31 -12.04
CA GLN A 75 1.65 -26.75 -12.25
C GLN A 75 0.71 -27.48 -11.29
N ARG A 76 0.00 -28.49 -11.79
CA ARG A 76 -0.95 -29.25 -10.97
C ARG A 76 -0.18 -30.20 -10.06
N GLN A 77 -0.45 -30.11 -8.76
CA GLN A 77 0.11 -31.05 -7.77
C GLN A 77 -0.94 -32.06 -7.32
N ALA A 78 -2.17 -31.61 -7.08
CA ALA A 78 -3.33 -32.47 -6.79
C ALA A 78 -4.63 -31.84 -7.32
N GLU A 79 -5.78 -32.34 -6.87
CA GLU A 79 -7.07 -31.70 -7.14
C GLU A 79 -7.16 -30.38 -6.36
N GLN A 80 -7.37 -29.27 -7.07
CA GLN A 80 -7.44 -27.91 -6.51
C GLN A 80 -6.20 -27.48 -5.70
N ILE A 81 -5.06 -28.18 -5.85
CA ILE A 81 -3.77 -27.83 -5.25
C ILE A 81 -2.75 -27.65 -6.36
N TRP A 82 -2.18 -26.46 -6.40
CA TRP A 82 -1.33 -25.99 -7.48
C TRP A 82 0.00 -25.50 -6.95
N GLN A 83 1.07 -25.91 -7.61
CA GLN A 83 2.39 -25.33 -7.41
C GLN A 83 2.52 -24.13 -8.35
N VAL A 84 2.70 -22.96 -7.75
CA VAL A 84 2.85 -21.69 -8.47
C VAL A 84 4.27 -21.20 -8.27
N THR A 85 4.95 -21.00 -9.38
CA THR A 85 6.29 -20.40 -9.39
C THR A 85 6.16 -18.96 -9.85
N LEU A 86 6.50 -18.04 -8.95
CA LEU A 86 6.53 -16.61 -9.21
C LEU A 86 7.96 -16.19 -9.48
N GLN A 87 8.22 -15.67 -10.68
CA GLN A 87 9.50 -15.07 -11.06
C GLN A 87 9.32 -13.57 -11.23
N SER A 88 9.82 -12.80 -10.26
CA SER A 88 9.83 -11.32 -10.29
C SER A 88 11.19 -10.81 -10.79
N GLN A 89 11.22 -9.63 -11.41
CA GLN A 89 12.45 -9.08 -11.99
C GLN A 89 13.57 -8.89 -10.93
N GLY A 90 14.65 -9.66 -11.07
CA GLY A 90 15.82 -9.57 -10.18
C GLY A 90 15.63 -10.23 -8.82
N GLN A 91 14.60 -11.06 -8.63
CA GLN A 91 14.44 -11.91 -7.45
C GLN A 91 14.49 -13.40 -7.82
N ILE A 92 14.87 -14.23 -6.85
CA ILE A 92 14.86 -15.69 -7.00
C ILE A 92 13.42 -16.14 -7.20
N ALA A 93 13.20 -17.10 -8.11
CA ALA A 93 11.90 -17.69 -8.35
C ALA A 93 11.34 -18.28 -7.04
N ALA A 94 10.21 -17.75 -6.58
CA ALA A 94 9.55 -18.22 -5.38
C ALA A 94 8.54 -19.29 -5.77
N VAL A 95 8.83 -20.53 -5.36
CA VAL A 95 7.90 -21.66 -5.48
C VAL A 95 6.97 -21.66 -4.27
N ARG A 96 5.67 -21.69 -4.53
CA ARG A 96 4.63 -21.64 -3.50
C ARG A 96 3.48 -22.57 -3.87
N THR A 97 2.81 -23.13 -2.88
CA THR A 97 1.60 -23.93 -3.09
C THR A 97 0.38 -23.04 -2.89
N LEU A 98 -0.53 -23.02 -3.85
CA LEU A 98 -1.83 -22.36 -3.77
C LEU A 98 -2.94 -23.39 -3.86
N GLN A 99 -4.03 -23.15 -3.14
CA GLN A 99 -5.25 -23.93 -3.24
C GLN A 99 -6.35 -23.10 -3.91
N GLY A 100 -7.13 -23.75 -4.77
CA GLY A 100 -8.22 -23.13 -5.52
C GLY A 100 -8.24 -23.53 -6.99
N ASP A 101 -9.15 -22.89 -7.73
CA ASP A 101 -9.29 -23.03 -9.18
C ASP A 101 -8.74 -21.80 -9.91
N GLN A 102 -8.60 -20.67 -9.21
CA GLN A 102 -8.21 -19.38 -9.77
C GLN A 102 -7.13 -18.74 -8.91
N TRP A 103 -6.28 -17.93 -9.54
CA TRP A 103 -5.28 -17.12 -8.86
C TRP A 103 -5.49 -15.63 -9.13
N GLN A 104 -5.14 -14.81 -8.14
CA GLN A 104 -5.11 -13.35 -8.23
C GLN A 104 -3.82 -12.83 -7.58
N ILE A 105 -3.19 -11.84 -8.21
CA ILE A 105 -2.08 -11.08 -7.63
C ILE A 105 -2.49 -9.62 -7.46
N ASP A 106 -2.16 -9.04 -6.31
CA ASP A 106 -2.41 -7.65 -5.99
C ASP A 106 -1.10 -6.87 -5.90
N ALA A 107 -1.13 -5.62 -6.34
CA ALA A 107 -0.05 -4.67 -6.23
C ALA A 107 -0.56 -3.36 -5.62
N ARG A 108 0.34 -2.71 -4.89
CA ARG A 108 0.17 -1.31 -4.48
C ARG A 108 0.98 -0.43 -5.39
N ILE A 109 0.36 0.66 -5.82
CA ILE A 109 0.98 1.68 -6.65
C ILE A 109 0.93 2.99 -5.86
N ILE A 110 2.06 3.68 -5.79
CA ILE A 110 2.16 5.02 -5.23
C ILE A 110 2.59 5.96 -6.34
N ARG A 111 1.87 7.07 -6.51
CA ARG A 111 2.27 8.14 -7.41
C ARG A 111 2.20 9.49 -6.71
N PHE A 112 3.11 10.39 -7.06
CA PHE A 112 3.07 11.76 -6.57
C PHE A 112 1.98 12.53 -7.32
N SER A 113 1.13 13.23 -6.56
CA SER A 113 -0.03 13.94 -7.07
C SER A 113 0.03 15.43 -6.70
N GLY A 114 -0.94 16.21 -7.18
CA GLY A 114 -1.08 17.62 -6.84
C GLY A 114 0.16 18.47 -7.17
N PRO A 115 0.66 19.27 -6.22
CA PRO A 115 1.73 20.22 -6.45
C PRO A 115 3.09 19.57 -6.67
N PHE A 116 3.24 18.24 -6.62
CA PHE A 116 4.51 17.56 -6.92
C PHE A 116 4.50 16.83 -8.26
N ARG A 117 3.40 16.89 -9.02
CA ARG A 117 3.30 16.29 -10.35
C ARG A 117 4.36 16.82 -11.33
N TRP A 118 4.82 18.06 -11.13
CA TRP A 118 5.85 18.70 -11.97
C TRP A 118 7.26 18.12 -11.76
N LEU A 119 7.49 17.34 -10.70
CA LEU A 119 8.79 16.72 -10.43
C LEU A 119 9.08 15.50 -11.33
N ASP A 120 8.12 15.09 -12.17
CA ASP A 120 8.22 13.94 -13.10
C ASP A 120 8.78 12.66 -12.44
N ILE A 121 8.46 12.46 -11.16
CA ILE A 121 8.92 11.31 -10.38
C ILE A 121 8.15 10.09 -10.87
N ALA A 122 8.88 9.07 -11.33
CA ALA A 122 8.28 7.82 -11.77
C ALA A 122 7.44 7.19 -10.64
N PRO A 123 6.22 6.71 -10.92
CA PRO A 123 5.39 6.05 -9.92
C PRO A 123 6.08 4.81 -9.38
N GLY A 124 5.93 4.56 -8.08
CA GLY A 124 6.44 3.37 -7.41
C GLY A 124 5.42 2.24 -7.44
N TYR A 125 5.86 1.00 -7.64
CA TYR A 125 5.01 -0.18 -7.49
C TYR A 125 5.63 -1.26 -6.59
N ARG A 126 4.76 -2.05 -5.97
CA ARG A 126 5.12 -3.22 -5.16
C ARG A 126 4.04 -4.30 -5.24
N LEU A 127 4.45 -5.57 -5.37
CA LEU A 127 3.55 -6.71 -5.32
C LEU A 127 3.26 -7.08 -3.86
N GLU A 128 2.00 -7.16 -3.47
CA GLU A 128 1.60 -7.35 -2.07
C GLU A 128 1.32 -8.80 -1.74
N GLN A 129 0.40 -9.42 -2.49
CA GLN A 129 -0.10 -10.75 -2.17
C GLN A 129 -0.50 -11.53 -3.42
N LEU A 130 -0.31 -12.84 -3.33
CA LEU A 130 -0.80 -13.83 -4.28
C LEU A 130 -1.82 -14.70 -3.55
N SER A 131 -3.03 -14.80 -4.09
CA SER A 131 -4.10 -15.58 -3.48
C SER A 131 -4.72 -16.56 -4.46
N GLY A 132 -5.17 -17.70 -3.92
CA GLY A 132 -6.02 -18.66 -4.61
C GLY A 132 -7.48 -18.44 -4.24
N ARG A 133 -8.38 -18.76 -5.17
CA ARG A 133 -9.84 -18.67 -5.01
C ARG A 133 -10.53 -19.90 -5.60
N TYR A 134 -11.58 -20.37 -4.95
CA TYR A 134 -12.46 -21.43 -5.44
C TYR A 134 -13.62 -20.84 -6.24
N THR A 135 -14.05 -21.57 -7.27
CA THR A 135 -15.17 -21.14 -8.11
C THR A 135 -16.52 -21.33 -7.41
N SER A 136 -16.65 -22.40 -6.61
CA SER A 136 -17.85 -22.68 -5.82
C SER A 136 -17.89 -21.81 -4.56
N LEU A 137 -19.06 -21.18 -4.30
CA LEU A 137 -19.30 -20.38 -3.11
C LEU A 137 -19.32 -21.24 -1.83
N GLU A 138 -19.79 -22.49 -1.93
CA GLU A 138 -19.81 -23.46 -0.84
C GLU A 138 -18.39 -23.86 -0.44
N GLN A 139 -17.52 -24.06 -1.44
CA GLN A 139 -16.10 -24.34 -1.22
C GLN A 139 -15.38 -23.11 -0.68
N GLU A 140 -15.60 -21.91 -1.22
CA GLU A 140 -14.94 -20.69 -0.73
C GLU A 140 -15.24 -20.40 0.76
N ARG A 141 -16.40 -20.85 1.27
CA ARG A 141 -16.76 -20.70 2.69
C ARG A 141 -16.19 -21.75 3.61
N SER A 142 -15.99 -22.98 3.13
CA SER A 142 -15.66 -24.14 3.96
C SER A 142 -14.24 -24.67 3.73
N ALA A 143 -13.66 -24.43 2.55
CA ALA A 143 -12.34 -24.90 2.16
C ALA A 143 -11.23 -23.94 2.65
N PRO A 144 -9.99 -24.43 2.81
CA PRO A 144 -8.88 -23.60 3.21
C PRO A 144 -8.51 -22.60 2.10
N ARG A 145 -8.49 -21.31 2.44
CA ARG A 145 -8.03 -20.24 1.54
C ARG A 145 -6.52 -20.06 1.66
N THR A 146 -5.83 -19.95 0.52
CA THR A 146 -4.39 -19.68 0.50
C THR A 146 -4.13 -18.23 0.09
N VAL A 147 -3.48 -17.46 0.98
CA VAL A 147 -3.00 -16.10 0.71
C VAL A 147 -1.54 -16.03 1.10
N ILE A 148 -0.70 -15.58 0.18
CA ILE A 148 0.74 -15.52 0.34
C ILE A 148 1.18 -14.07 0.17
N GLY A 149 1.71 -13.48 1.24
CA GLY A 149 2.37 -12.18 1.18
C GLY A 149 3.65 -12.25 0.36
N LEU A 150 3.78 -11.38 -0.65
CA LEU A 150 4.95 -11.23 -1.50
C LEU A 150 5.88 -10.13 -0.99
N ALA A 151 5.33 -9.10 -0.33
CA ALA A 151 6.08 -8.04 0.31
C ALA A 151 6.18 -8.26 1.82
N GLY A 152 7.33 -7.91 2.40
CA GLY A 152 7.47 -7.77 3.84
C GLY A 152 6.71 -6.54 4.36
N GLY A 153 6.25 -6.61 5.62
CA GLY A 153 5.68 -5.44 6.29
C GLY A 153 6.72 -4.32 6.40
N ILE A 154 6.35 -3.11 5.97
CA ILE A 154 7.20 -1.92 6.07
C ILE A 154 6.57 -0.98 7.06
N TRP A 155 7.37 -0.48 7.99
CA TRP A 155 7.00 0.62 8.85
C TRP A 155 8.01 1.76 8.66
N PRO A 156 7.59 2.98 8.28
CA PRO A 156 6.20 3.42 8.04
C PRO A 156 5.65 3.03 6.65
N ASP A 157 4.33 2.82 6.54
CA ASP A 157 3.62 2.50 5.28
C ASP A 157 2.87 3.73 4.73
N LEU A 158 3.51 4.43 3.79
CA LEU A 158 2.93 5.62 3.16
C LEU A 158 1.61 5.34 2.42
N TRP A 159 1.46 4.13 1.87
CA TRP A 159 0.27 3.76 1.11
C TRP A 159 -0.96 3.72 2.04
N GLN A 160 -0.81 3.11 3.22
CA GLN A 160 -1.88 3.06 4.23
C GLN A 160 -2.21 4.45 4.77
N TRP A 161 -1.20 5.30 4.98
CA TRP A 161 -1.42 6.66 5.46
C TRP A 161 -2.21 7.50 4.45
N ASP A 162 -1.91 7.37 3.16
CA ASP A 162 -2.68 8.06 2.14
C ASP A 162 -4.13 7.57 2.08
N GLN A 163 -4.35 6.26 2.14
CA GLN A 163 -5.71 5.69 2.20
C GLN A 163 -6.51 6.17 3.44
N GLN A 164 -5.84 6.45 4.55
CA GLN A 164 -6.48 6.91 5.79
C GLN A 164 -6.69 8.43 5.84
N PHE A 165 -5.72 9.21 5.37
CA PHE A 165 -5.69 10.67 5.55
C PHE A 165 -5.91 11.46 4.25
N ASN A 166 -5.96 10.81 3.10
CA ASN A 166 -6.12 11.40 1.77
C ASN A 166 -5.15 12.57 1.52
N LEU A 167 -3.86 12.25 1.38
CA LEU A 167 -2.81 13.25 1.32
C LEU A 167 -2.87 13.99 -0.04
N PRO A 168 -2.83 15.33 -0.07
CA PRO A 168 -3.02 16.09 -1.32
C PRO A 168 -1.81 16.02 -2.29
N PHE A 169 -0.74 15.35 -1.90
CA PHE A 169 0.53 15.25 -2.63
C PHE A 169 0.91 13.82 -3.01
N LEU A 170 0.16 12.84 -2.51
CA LEU A 170 0.37 11.43 -2.78
C LEU A 170 -0.94 10.85 -3.29
N GLU A 171 -0.87 9.80 -4.09
CA GLU A 171 -2.05 9.05 -4.49
C GLU A 171 -1.68 7.56 -4.45
N ALA A 172 -2.32 6.86 -3.52
CA ALA A 172 -2.24 5.42 -3.32
C ALA A 172 -3.33 4.73 -4.15
N VAL A 173 -2.91 3.97 -5.16
CA VAL A 173 -3.82 3.24 -6.05
C VAL A 173 -3.67 1.74 -5.82
N ASP A 174 -4.79 1.05 -5.65
CA ASP A 174 -4.85 -0.40 -5.67
C ASP A 174 -4.75 -0.92 -7.10
N GLY A 175 -3.73 -1.71 -7.38
CA GLY A 175 -3.60 -2.46 -8.61
C GLY A 175 -3.99 -3.91 -8.36
N SER A 176 -5.28 -4.24 -8.51
CA SER A 176 -5.72 -5.63 -8.57
C SER A 176 -5.83 -6.09 -10.03
N MET A 177 -5.66 -7.39 -10.26
CA MET A 177 -5.94 -7.99 -11.56
C MET A 177 -7.22 -8.82 -11.53
N THR A 178 -7.80 -9.06 -12.69
CA THR A 178 -8.87 -10.05 -12.86
C THR A 178 -8.36 -11.45 -12.50
N PHE A 179 -9.23 -12.26 -11.87
CA PHE A 179 -8.95 -13.66 -11.57
C PHE A 179 -8.58 -14.43 -12.83
N MET A 180 -7.51 -15.21 -12.74
CA MET A 180 -7.03 -16.04 -13.83
C MET A 180 -7.21 -17.52 -13.48
N PRO A 181 -7.67 -18.35 -14.43
CA PRO A 181 -7.84 -19.78 -14.19
C PRO A 181 -6.49 -20.46 -13.97
N MET A 182 -6.45 -21.40 -13.04
CA MET A 182 -5.31 -22.30 -12.84
C MET A 182 -5.42 -23.50 -13.79
N ARG A 183 -4.36 -23.75 -14.54
CA ARG A 183 -4.28 -24.91 -15.44
C ARG A 183 -2.89 -25.46 -15.48
N ASP A 184 -2.80 -26.77 -15.72
CA ASP A 184 -1.52 -27.45 -15.69
C ASP A 184 -0.60 -26.97 -16.80
N GLY A 185 0.61 -26.60 -16.43
CA GLY A 185 1.61 -26.01 -17.30
C GLY A 185 1.24 -24.63 -17.84
N ALA A 186 0.22 -23.94 -17.34
CA ALA A 186 -0.12 -22.60 -17.82
C ALA A 186 0.90 -21.56 -17.35
N VAL A 187 1.28 -20.65 -18.25
CA VAL A 187 2.23 -19.57 -17.96
C VAL A 187 1.61 -18.24 -18.33
N PHE A 188 1.67 -17.29 -17.39
CA PHE A 188 1.13 -15.95 -17.51
C PHE A 188 2.19 -14.90 -17.20
N GLU A 189 2.28 -13.88 -18.04
CA GLU A 189 3.04 -12.67 -17.75
C GLU A 189 2.14 -11.66 -17.07
N VAL A 190 2.51 -11.22 -15.87
CA VAL A 190 1.85 -10.13 -15.17
C VAL A 190 2.48 -8.83 -15.63
N LYS A 191 1.70 -8.01 -16.32
CA LYS A 191 2.08 -6.67 -16.77
C LYS A 191 1.42 -5.63 -15.89
N LEU A 192 2.18 -4.62 -15.49
CA LEU A 192 1.67 -3.50 -14.73
C LEU A 192 1.59 -2.27 -15.64
N SER A 193 0.45 -1.59 -15.60
CA SER A 193 0.18 -0.34 -16.31
C SER A 193 -0.19 0.77 -15.34
N SER A 194 -0.32 2.00 -15.82
CA SER A 194 -0.76 3.13 -15.00
C SER A 194 -2.16 2.95 -14.40
N SER A 195 -3.02 2.13 -15.03
CA SER A 195 -4.40 1.87 -14.60
C SER A 195 -4.58 0.58 -13.78
N GLY A 196 -3.53 -0.24 -13.62
CA GLY A 196 -3.62 -1.50 -12.88
C GLY A 196 -2.82 -2.64 -13.49
N LEU A 197 -3.07 -3.85 -12.97
CA LEU A 197 -2.41 -5.09 -13.38
C LEU A 197 -3.21 -5.84 -14.45
N VAL A 198 -2.51 -6.46 -15.38
CA VAL A 198 -3.07 -7.33 -16.42
C VAL A 198 -2.23 -8.59 -16.55
N ALA A 199 -2.86 -9.76 -16.53
CA ALA A 199 -2.20 -11.02 -16.84
C ALA A 199 -2.35 -11.34 -18.34
N VAL A 200 -1.24 -11.62 -19.00
CA VAL A 200 -1.19 -11.98 -20.42
C VAL A 200 -0.78 -13.45 -20.54
N PRO A 201 -1.62 -14.32 -21.15
CA PRO A 201 -1.27 -15.72 -21.36
C PRO A 201 -0.16 -15.84 -22.40
N VAL A 202 0.94 -16.51 -22.07
CA VAL A 202 2.10 -16.63 -23.01
C VAL A 202 2.14 -17.96 -23.75
N ASN A 203 1.57 -19.03 -23.18
CA ASN A 203 1.56 -20.35 -23.80
C ASN A 203 0.15 -20.84 -24.18
N ASP A 204 0.08 -21.92 -24.96
CA ASP A 204 -1.20 -22.48 -25.43
C ASP A 204 -2.09 -22.96 -24.29
N GLN A 205 -1.50 -23.51 -23.21
CA GLN A 205 -2.26 -23.93 -22.04
C GLN A 205 -2.94 -22.74 -21.35
N ALA A 206 -2.24 -21.62 -21.18
CA ALA A 206 -2.81 -20.40 -20.62
C ALA A 206 -3.87 -19.78 -21.55
N ARG A 207 -3.61 -19.74 -22.86
CA ARG A 207 -4.60 -19.25 -23.86
C ARG A 207 -5.88 -20.08 -23.83
N ALA A 208 -5.75 -21.41 -23.81
CA ALA A 208 -6.88 -22.30 -23.70
C ALA A 208 -7.65 -22.06 -22.39
N ALA A 209 -6.95 -21.92 -21.25
CA ALA A 209 -7.58 -21.65 -19.96
C ALA A 209 -8.47 -20.39 -19.99
N VAL A 210 -7.96 -19.29 -20.58
CA VAL A 210 -8.71 -18.03 -20.69
C VAL A 210 -9.88 -18.14 -21.68
N GLN A 211 -9.71 -18.85 -22.80
CA GLN A 211 -10.78 -19.04 -23.80
C GLN A 211 -11.94 -19.87 -23.27
N PHE A 212 -11.67 -20.97 -22.57
CA PHE A 212 -12.72 -21.79 -21.94
C PHE A 212 -13.50 -21.04 -20.87
N TRP A 213 -12.90 -20.01 -20.27
CA TRP A 213 -13.53 -19.21 -19.23
C TRP A 213 -14.48 -18.12 -19.76
N ASN A 214 -14.23 -17.63 -20.98
CA ASN A 214 -15.04 -16.57 -21.61
C ASN A 214 -16.24 -17.12 -22.41
N GLN A 215 -16.47 -18.44 -22.40
CA GLN A 215 -17.60 -19.12 -23.04
C GLN A 215 -18.67 -19.45 -22.01
#